data_AF-A0A932A4W4-F1
#
_entry.id   AF-A0A932A4W4-F1
#
_cell.length_a   1.000
_cell.length_b   1.000
_cell.length_c   1.000
_cell.angle_alpha   90.00
_cell.angle_beta   90.00
_cell.angle_gamma   90.00
#
_symmetry.space_group_name_H-M   'P 1'
#
loop_
_entity.id
_entity.type
_entity.pdbx_description
1 polymer ?
#
loop_
_entity_poly.entity_id
_entity_poly.type
_entity_poly.pdbx_seq_one_letter_code
_entity_poly.pdbx_strand_id
1 'polypeptide(L)'
;MPKSQSAQNQPDVNILDKIVRSMSGSSAEEIAMVKKAFAFVERAHLEHKRLSGEPYLKHLSETAQILTDLGAGGATIAAGLLHDTIEDVGIKREEIVKEFGEEIAFLVEGVTKLGHLKYRGIDRHNESLRKLFVAMSEDIRVLLIKLADRLHNMRTLSYVPKDKQRRIAAETLEIYAPIAYRLGIRKINRELEDLSFPYVYPKAYEEMTKALKERHQDRIESLEKFSHSVIKTLVKEGLTTAKTEYRVKGLYSLYKKYLRYDKDLEKIYDVNAIRIMVDSVADCYQALGAIHGRWRPLPHRIKDYIAFPKPNGYQALHTTVFVGDGNIVEVQIKTHEMYRYSEYGVASHLLYKADKQGKKILDWIYALLPKLRRTGNPSALQEKDVPKWISELASYRGPAKNQRLFRERLASDFFNYRIFVFSPKGDVVDLPIGSTPIDFAYSIHSNIGDHMTGAKVNGKLVALDTELHNGDIVFIMTSETAKPNRKWLDMTKTSMARRHIRRELIKLRESENS
;
A
#
# COMPACT_ATOMS: atom_id res chain seq x y z
N MET A 1 -10.42 53.89 21.61
CA MET A 1 -9.63 53.39 22.76
C MET A 1 -10.55 53.30 23.99
N PRO A 2 -10.35 52.37 24.92
CA PRO A 2 -10.24 50.92 24.70
C PRO A 2 -11.07 50.12 25.73
N LYS A 3 -11.53 48.91 25.38
CA LYS A 3 -11.41 47.75 26.27
C LYS A 3 -11.03 46.53 25.44
N SER A 4 -9.72 46.37 25.34
CA SER A 4 -9.03 45.10 25.11
C SER A 4 -9.39 44.13 26.24
N GLN A 5 -9.95 42.97 25.90
CA GLN A 5 -9.76 41.76 26.70
C GLN A 5 -9.38 40.63 25.76
N SER A 6 -8.08 40.38 25.77
CA SER A 6 -7.37 39.16 25.42
C SER A 6 -8.23 37.89 25.46
N ALA A 7 -8.50 37.33 24.28
CA ALA A 7 -8.69 35.88 24.16
C ALA A 7 -7.33 35.24 24.40
N GLN A 8 -7.12 34.81 25.64
CA GLN A 8 -5.90 34.15 26.10
C GLN A 8 -5.71 32.82 25.36
N ASN A 9 -4.46 32.60 24.92
CA ASN A 9 -3.87 31.31 24.59
C ASN A 9 -4.28 30.24 25.62
N GLN A 10 -5.14 29.30 25.24
CA GLN A 10 -5.12 27.97 25.85
C GLN A 10 -4.30 27.08 24.90
N PRO A 11 -3.21 26.45 25.39
CA PRO A 11 -2.39 25.59 24.55
C PRO A 11 -3.18 24.36 24.09
N ASP A 12 -2.67 23.69 23.05
CA ASP A 12 -3.16 22.49 22.36
C ASP A 12 -3.34 21.22 23.24
N VAL A 13 -3.70 21.36 24.51
CA VAL A 13 -3.89 20.31 25.54
C VAL A 13 -4.78 19.16 25.05
N ASN A 14 -5.75 19.45 24.17
CA ASN A 14 -6.68 18.45 23.65
C ASN A 14 -6.02 17.45 22.67
N ILE A 15 -5.00 17.87 21.91
CA ILE A 15 -4.38 17.01 20.88
C ILE A 15 -3.40 16.02 21.52
N LEU A 16 -2.57 16.48 22.47
CA LEU A 16 -1.67 15.59 23.21
C LEU A 16 -2.46 14.54 24.00
N ASP A 17 -3.55 14.93 24.66
CA ASP A 17 -4.43 14.01 25.38
C ASP A 17 -5.03 12.96 24.45
N LYS A 18 -5.41 13.34 23.22
CA LYS A 18 -5.91 12.41 22.21
C LYS A 18 -4.85 11.39 21.81
N ILE A 19 -3.61 11.84 21.51
CA ILE A 19 -2.49 10.96 21.16
C ILE A 19 -2.22 9.98 22.31
N VAL A 20 -2.11 10.47 23.55
CA VAL A 20 -1.82 9.65 24.73
C VAL A 20 -2.96 8.64 25.01
N ARG A 21 -4.23 9.05 24.87
CA ARG A 21 -5.38 8.13 25.02
C ARG A 21 -5.39 7.03 23.97
N SER A 22 -4.99 7.35 22.73
CA SER A 22 -4.87 6.37 21.65
C SER A 22 -3.67 5.42 21.83
N MET A 23 -2.72 5.74 22.72
CA MET A 23 -1.59 4.88 23.11
C MET A 23 -1.89 3.98 24.32
N SER A 24 -3.15 3.59 24.55
CA SER A 24 -3.58 2.88 25.77
C SER A 24 -2.92 1.51 26.03
N GLY A 25 -2.17 0.96 25.06
CA GLY A 25 -1.36 -0.26 25.21
C GLY A 25 0.16 -0.03 25.32
N SER A 26 0.62 1.21 25.29
CA SER A 26 2.05 1.58 25.36
C SER A 26 2.57 1.66 26.79
N SER A 27 3.90 1.52 26.96
CA SER A 27 4.52 1.64 28.27
C SER A 27 4.49 3.09 28.79
N ALA A 28 4.59 3.27 30.11
CA ALA A 28 4.67 4.60 30.71
C ALA A 28 5.89 5.40 30.20
N GLU A 29 6.98 4.70 29.87
CA GLU A 29 8.19 5.28 29.29
C GLU A 29 7.95 5.81 27.86
N GLU A 30 7.24 5.06 27.02
CA GLU A 30 6.86 5.51 25.68
C GLU A 30 5.96 6.75 25.72
N ILE A 31 4.99 6.76 26.63
CA ILE A 31 4.10 7.91 26.83
C ILE A 31 4.90 9.13 27.31
N ALA A 32 5.82 8.96 28.25
CA ALA A 32 6.69 10.04 28.72
C ALA A 32 7.59 10.60 27.61
N MET A 33 8.13 9.74 26.76
CA MET A 33 8.93 10.11 25.59
C MET A 33 8.13 10.97 24.60
N VAL A 34 6.90 10.57 24.26
CA VAL A 34 6.04 11.34 23.35
C VAL A 34 5.66 12.69 23.96
N LYS A 35 5.35 12.75 25.26
CA LYS A 35 5.09 14.01 25.97
C LYS A 35 6.32 14.93 25.96
N LYS A 36 7.52 14.38 26.17
CA LYS A 36 8.77 15.14 26.08
C LYS A 36 8.98 15.71 24.67
N ALA A 37 8.75 14.90 23.63
CA ALA A 37 8.86 15.34 22.24
C ALA A 37 7.86 16.47 21.92
N PHE A 38 6.62 16.36 22.40
CA PHE A 38 5.60 17.39 22.23
C PHE A 38 6.03 18.74 22.85
N ALA A 39 6.47 18.72 24.11
CA ALA A 39 6.95 19.93 24.80
C ALA A 39 8.23 20.52 24.16
N PHE A 40 9.04 19.68 23.50
CA PHE A 40 10.20 20.15 22.74
C PHE A 40 9.76 20.90 21.48
N VAL A 41 8.87 20.34 20.68
CA VAL A 41 8.43 20.97 19.42
C VAL A 41 7.53 22.18 19.64
N GLU A 42 6.74 22.19 20.72
CA GLU A 42 5.95 23.36 21.12
C GLU A 42 6.85 24.57 21.37
N ARG A 43 7.98 24.37 22.07
CA ARG A 43 8.98 25.43 22.29
C ARG A 43 9.73 25.80 21.00
N ALA A 44 10.11 24.81 20.20
CA ALA A 44 10.87 25.03 18.97
C ALA A 44 10.06 25.78 17.88
N HIS A 45 8.75 25.53 17.79
CA HIS A 45 7.87 26.09 16.75
C HIS A 45 6.93 27.20 17.26
N LEU A 46 7.23 27.81 18.41
CA LEU A 46 6.31 28.72 19.13
C LEU A 46 5.84 29.93 18.29
N GLU A 47 6.70 30.45 17.41
CA GLU A 47 6.36 31.56 16.49
C GLU A 47 6.13 31.10 15.03
N HIS A 48 6.27 29.80 14.74
CA HIS A 48 6.19 29.28 13.38
C HIS A 48 4.73 29.00 12.99
N LYS A 49 4.26 29.59 11.88
CA LYS A 49 2.92 29.42 11.32
C LYS A 49 2.94 28.76 9.94
N ARG A 50 1.91 27.99 9.62
CA ARG A 50 1.69 27.42 8.29
C ARG A 50 1.16 28.46 7.30
N LEU A 51 1.15 28.10 6.02
CA LEU A 51 0.50 28.89 4.95
C LEU A 51 -1.00 29.10 5.18
N SER A 52 -1.67 28.22 5.93
CA SER A 52 -3.06 28.38 6.34
C SER A 52 -3.25 29.45 7.44
N GLY A 53 -2.17 29.93 8.07
CA GLY A 53 -2.19 30.81 9.23
C GLY A 53 -2.25 30.09 10.59
N GLU A 54 -2.44 28.77 10.59
CA GLU A 54 -2.48 27.95 11.82
C GLU A 54 -1.07 27.71 12.39
N PRO A 55 -0.94 27.45 13.71
CA PRO A 55 0.35 27.08 14.32
C PRO A 55 0.97 25.85 13.65
N TYR A 56 2.30 25.86 13.44
CA TYR A 56 3.00 24.72 12.84
C TYR A 56 2.86 23.44 13.68
N LEU A 57 2.76 23.60 15.00
CA LEU A 57 2.54 22.52 15.98
C LEU A 57 1.35 21.61 15.62
N LYS A 58 0.29 22.18 15.03
CA LYS A 58 -0.88 21.41 14.60
C LYS A 58 -0.52 20.37 13.54
N HIS A 59 0.35 20.70 12.59
CA HIS A 59 0.82 19.73 11.58
C HIS A 59 1.65 18.61 12.19
N LEU A 60 2.56 18.93 13.10
CA LEU A 60 3.39 17.95 13.79
C LEU A 60 2.51 16.98 14.59
N SER A 61 1.50 17.53 15.26
CA SER A 61 0.58 16.77 16.10
C SER A 61 -0.38 15.89 15.28
N GLU A 62 -0.88 16.38 14.15
CA GLU A 62 -1.66 15.57 13.20
C GLU A 62 -0.82 14.44 12.58
N THR A 63 0.45 14.71 12.26
CA THR A 63 1.38 13.68 11.76
C THR A 63 1.59 12.59 12.81
N ALA A 64 1.82 12.99 14.07
CA ALA A 64 1.93 12.08 15.20
C ALA A 64 0.64 11.27 15.42
N GLN A 65 -0.54 11.91 15.35
CA GLN A 65 -1.82 11.24 15.47
C GLN A 65 -2.04 10.21 14.36
N ILE A 66 -1.67 10.52 13.11
CA ILE A 66 -1.75 9.55 12.01
C ILE A 66 -0.87 8.33 12.33
N LEU A 67 0.35 8.55 12.83
CA LEU A 67 1.24 7.45 13.25
C LEU A 67 0.66 6.64 14.40
N THR A 68 0.05 7.29 15.39
CA THR A 68 -0.66 6.61 16.49
C THR A 68 -1.85 5.79 15.97
N ASP A 69 -2.63 6.31 15.01
CA ASP A 69 -3.74 5.59 14.38
C ASP A 69 -3.27 4.36 13.59
N LEU A 70 -2.05 4.38 13.06
CA LEU A 70 -1.40 3.21 12.46
C LEU A 70 -0.86 2.22 13.49
N GLY A 71 -0.88 2.60 14.77
CA GLY A 71 -0.25 1.89 15.88
C GLY A 71 1.28 1.90 15.78
N ALA A 72 1.88 3.04 15.45
CA ALA A 72 3.34 3.16 15.55
C ALA A 72 3.79 3.18 17.03
N GLY A 73 4.98 2.65 17.32
CA GLY A 73 5.56 2.69 18.67
C GLY A 73 6.00 4.10 19.09
N GLY A 74 6.26 4.29 20.38
CA GLY A 74 6.56 5.60 20.97
C GLY A 74 7.69 6.37 20.27
N ALA A 75 8.78 5.68 19.91
CA ALA A 75 9.91 6.29 19.20
C ALA A 75 9.52 6.82 17.80
N THR A 76 8.63 6.13 17.08
CA THR A 76 8.17 6.58 15.75
C THR A 76 7.23 7.77 15.86
N ILE A 77 6.34 7.76 16.87
CA ILE A 77 5.44 8.88 17.16
C ILE A 77 6.27 10.12 17.56
N ALA A 78 7.26 9.96 18.44
CA ALA A 78 8.17 11.03 18.84
C ALA A 78 8.96 11.59 17.64
N ALA A 79 9.52 10.72 16.79
CA ALA A 79 10.18 11.15 15.56
C ALA A 79 9.23 11.87 14.59
N GLY A 80 7.95 11.46 14.53
CA GLY A 80 6.91 12.14 13.76
C GLY A 80 6.59 13.55 14.28
N LEU A 81 6.61 13.77 15.59
CA LEU A 81 6.53 15.13 16.16
C LEU A 81 7.74 15.96 15.75
N LEU A 82 8.94 15.37 15.78
CA LEU A 82 10.22 16.05 15.57
C LEU A 82 10.61 16.22 14.09
N HIS A 83 9.85 15.67 13.14
CA HIS A 83 10.33 15.40 11.77
C HIS A 83 10.81 16.63 10.98
N ASP A 84 10.24 17.81 11.24
CA ASP A 84 10.62 19.07 10.58
C ASP A 84 11.51 19.98 11.43
N THR A 85 11.89 19.57 12.65
CA THR A 85 12.69 20.42 13.56
C THR A 85 14.07 20.77 13.01
N ILE A 86 14.68 19.87 12.25
CA ILE A 86 15.99 20.09 11.59
C ILE A 86 15.84 21.08 10.43
N GLU A 87 14.80 20.94 9.59
CA GLU A 87 14.64 21.76 8.38
C GLU A 87 14.12 23.17 8.68
N ASP A 88 13.12 23.28 9.55
CA ASP A 88 12.35 24.51 9.73
C ASP A 88 12.88 25.40 10.86
N VAL A 89 13.40 24.79 11.92
CA VAL A 89 13.89 25.50 13.11
C VAL A 89 15.43 25.48 13.19
N GLY A 90 16.08 24.62 12.40
CA GLY A 90 17.54 24.50 12.38
C GLY A 90 18.11 23.79 13.61
N ILE A 91 17.30 22.97 14.30
CA ILE A 91 17.79 22.12 15.40
C ILE A 91 18.83 21.15 14.85
N LYS A 92 19.96 21.04 15.56
CA LYS A 92 21.05 20.16 15.13
C LYS A 92 20.77 18.71 15.52
N ARG A 93 21.23 17.76 14.71
CA ARG A 93 21.12 16.32 15.01
C ARG A 93 21.67 15.98 16.39
N GLU A 94 22.79 16.56 16.77
CA GLU A 94 23.45 16.29 18.06
C GLU A 94 22.58 16.66 19.26
N GLU A 95 21.69 17.65 19.11
CA GLU A 95 20.74 18.03 20.16
C GLU A 95 19.63 16.98 20.29
N ILE A 96 19.11 16.47 19.16
CA ILE A 96 18.11 15.40 19.15
C ILE A 96 18.70 14.12 19.75
N VAL A 97 19.96 13.79 19.46
CA VAL A 97 20.65 12.64 20.07
C VAL A 97 20.75 12.78 21.59
N LYS A 98 21.10 13.97 22.09
CA LYS A 98 21.18 14.22 23.53
C LYS A 98 19.83 14.11 24.24
N GLU A 99 18.77 14.62 23.62
CA GLU A 99 17.45 14.68 24.24
C GLU A 99 16.65 13.38 24.09
N PHE A 100 16.79 12.69 22.96
CA PHE A 100 15.91 11.57 22.56
C PHE A 100 16.64 10.30 22.16
N GLY A 101 17.97 10.34 22.08
CA GLY A 101 18.81 9.19 21.71
C GLY A 101 19.04 9.03 20.20
N GLU A 102 19.95 8.13 19.86
CA GLU A 102 20.42 7.91 18.47
C GLU A 102 19.31 7.40 17.55
N GLU A 103 18.40 6.57 18.07
CA GLU A 103 17.31 5.99 17.30
C GLU A 103 16.36 7.06 16.74
N ILE A 104 15.88 7.98 17.59
CA ILE A 104 14.97 9.05 17.16
C ILE A 104 15.69 10.02 16.24
N ALA A 105 16.94 10.37 16.56
CA ALA A 105 17.75 11.25 15.71
C ALA A 105 17.94 10.67 14.30
N PHE A 106 18.18 9.35 14.19
CA PHE A 106 18.27 8.65 12.92
C PHE A 106 16.96 8.73 12.14
N LEU A 107 15.81 8.50 12.78
CA LEU A 107 14.50 8.58 12.12
C LEU A 107 14.22 9.99 11.60
N VAL A 108 14.43 11.03 12.43
CA VAL A 108 14.19 12.42 12.05
C VAL A 108 15.09 12.83 10.89
N GLU A 109 16.40 12.55 10.98
CA GLU A 109 17.35 12.85 9.91
C GLU A 109 17.01 12.10 8.61
N GLY A 110 16.57 10.84 8.73
CA GLY A 110 16.08 10.03 7.62
C GLY A 110 14.94 10.72 6.88
N VAL A 111 13.97 11.30 7.61
CA VAL A 111 12.82 12.01 7.03
C VAL A 111 13.25 13.34 6.38
N THR A 112 14.11 14.11 7.04
CA THR A 112 14.68 15.37 6.51
C THR A 112 15.45 15.15 5.20
N LYS A 113 16.25 14.09 5.10
CA LYS A 113 16.95 13.73 3.85
C LYS A 113 16.00 13.50 2.67
N LEU A 114 14.74 13.12 2.94
CA LEU A 114 13.69 12.95 1.94
C LEU A 114 12.96 14.25 1.58
N GLY A 115 12.95 15.25 2.47
CA GLY A 115 12.31 16.55 2.29
C GLY A 115 13.07 17.47 1.32
N HIS A 116 14.40 17.50 1.41
CA HIS A 116 15.29 18.38 0.62
C HIS A 116 15.38 18.11 -0.90
N LEU A 117 14.53 17.25 -1.44
CA LEU A 117 14.57 16.81 -2.82
C LEU A 117 13.81 17.79 -3.73
N LYS A 118 14.45 18.92 -4.04
CA LYS A 118 13.91 19.91 -5.01
C LYS A 118 13.85 19.30 -6.42
N TYR A 119 12.66 18.91 -6.84
CA TYR A 119 12.37 18.38 -8.17
C TYR A 119 12.48 19.47 -9.25
N ARG A 120 13.50 19.35 -10.11
CA ARG A 120 13.51 19.90 -11.48
C ARG A 120 14.21 18.88 -12.39
N GLY A 121 13.49 18.40 -13.42
CA GLY A 121 13.98 17.43 -14.40
C GLY A 121 13.76 15.96 -14.06
N ILE A 122 13.80 15.09 -15.09
CA ILE A 122 13.57 13.63 -14.99
C ILE A 122 14.68 12.91 -14.20
N ASP A 123 15.93 13.37 -14.30
CA ASP A 123 17.08 12.70 -13.66
C ASP A 123 17.14 12.91 -12.14
N ARG A 124 16.79 14.11 -11.63
CA ARG A 124 16.74 14.37 -10.18
C ARG A 124 15.60 13.63 -9.48
N HIS A 125 14.49 13.39 -10.17
CA HIS A 125 13.36 12.60 -9.64
C HIS A 125 13.78 11.16 -9.30
N ASN A 126 14.71 10.58 -10.06
CA ASN A 126 15.20 9.22 -9.82
C ASN A 126 16.14 9.16 -8.61
N GLU A 127 16.98 10.17 -8.43
CA GLU A 127 17.85 10.26 -7.25
C GLU A 127 17.04 10.45 -5.96
N SER A 128 15.93 11.19 -6.02
CA SER A 128 14.97 11.32 -4.93
C SER A 128 14.35 10.00 -4.52
N LEU A 129 13.85 9.23 -5.49
CA LEU A 129 13.30 7.90 -5.27
C LEU A 129 14.36 6.92 -4.75
N ARG A 130 15.59 6.98 -5.27
CA ARG A 130 16.70 6.15 -4.79
C ARG A 130 17.01 6.42 -3.32
N LYS A 131 17.11 7.69 -2.92
CA LYS A 131 17.32 8.09 -1.52
C LYS A 131 16.17 7.63 -0.62
N LEU A 132 14.93 7.73 -1.11
CA LEU A 132 13.75 7.17 -0.45
C LEU A 132 13.90 5.67 -0.19
N PHE A 133 14.26 4.87 -1.21
CA PHE A 133 14.44 3.43 -1.05
C PHE A 133 15.63 3.06 -0.16
N VAL A 134 16.74 3.81 -0.21
CA VAL A 134 17.89 3.58 0.68
C VAL A 134 17.50 3.81 2.14
N ALA A 135 16.88 4.95 2.46
CA ALA A 135 16.43 5.23 3.83
C ALA A 135 15.42 4.19 4.33
N MET A 136 14.49 3.77 3.46
CA MET A 136 13.53 2.69 3.76
C MET A 136 14.19 1.33 4.00
N SER A 137 15.32 1.06 3.34
CA SER A 137 16.03 -0.21 3.48
C SER A 137 16.79 -0.32 4.79
N GLU A 138 17.10 0.83 5.42
CA GLU A 138 17.69 0.89 6.75
C GLU A 138 16.60 0.82 7.82
N ASP A 139 15.52 1.60 7.67
CA ASP A 139 14.37 1.55 8.58
C ASP A 139 13.05 1.97 7.91
N ILE A 140 12.07 1.06 7.90
CA ILE A 140 10.75 1.30 7.32
C ILE A 140 9.96 2.42 8.02
N ARG A 141 10.27 2.71 9.30
CA ARG A 141 9.61 3.73 10.10
C ARG A 141 9.82 5.14 9.53
N VAL A 142 10.96 5.39 8.87
CA VAL A 142 11.22 6.65 8.14
C VAL A 142 10.15 6.90 7.08
N LEU A 143 9.77 5.86 6.34
CA LEU A 143 8.71 5.97 5.34
C LEU A 143 7.32 6.11 5.97
N LEU A 144 7.05 5.43 7.09
CA LEU A 144 5.77 5.61 7.79
C LEU A 144 5.58 7.08 8.20
N ILE A 145 6.62 7.70 8.76
CA ILE A 145 6.61 9.13 9.10
C ILE A 145 6.40 9.97 7.84
N LYS A 146 7.10 9.66 6.73
CA LYS A 146 6.94 10.43 5.48
C LYS A 146 5.55 10.28 4.84
N LEU A 147 4.92 9.11 4.95
CA LEU A 147 3.57 8.88 4.49
C LEU A 147 2.54 9.63 5.35
N ALA A 148 2.75 9.68 6.67
CA ALA A 148 1.91 10.44 7.59
C ALA A 148 2.01 11.95 7.33
N ASP A 149 3.23 12.48 7.21
CA ASP A 149 3.50 13.86 6.80
C ASP A 149 2.81 14.16 5.46
N ARG A 150 3.05 13.34 4.44
CA ARG A 150 2.45 13.54 3.11
C ARG A 150 0.92 13.53 3.16
N LEU A 151 0.32 12.66 3.96
CA LEU A 151 -1.13 12.59 4.13
C LEU A 151 -1.68 13.88 4.72
N HIS A 152 -1.09 14.38 5.80
CA HIS A 152 -1.52 15.64 6.38
C HIS A 152 -1.34 16.81 5.40
N ASN A 153 -0.22 16.84 4.67
CA ASN A 153 0.03 17.83 3.62
C ASN A 153 -1.04 17.81 2.52
N MET A 154 -1.51 16.63 2.13
CA MET A 154 -2.62 16.49 1.17
C MET A 154 -3.96 16.94 1.75
N ARG A 155 -4.24 16.70 3.04
CA ARG A 155 -5.47 17.18 3.71
C ARG A 155 -5.54 18.71 3.73
N THR A 156 -4.39 19.38 3.82
CA THR A 156 -4.29 20.85 3.85
C THR A 156 -3.85 21.47 2.52
N LEU A 157 -3.93 20.73 1.40
CA LEU A 157 -3.35 21.16 0.13
C LEU A 157 -4.02 22.42 -0.45
N SER A 158 -5.28 22.67 -0.10
CA SER A 158 -6.06 23.83 -0.58
C SER A 158 -5.44 25.19 -0.23
N TYR A 159 -4.64 25.26 0.84
CA TYR A 159 -3.96 26.49 1.28
C TYR A 159 -2.64 26.76 0.55
N VAL A 160 -2.18 25.82 -0.27
CA VAL A 160 -0.92 25.94 -1.04
C VAL A 160 -1.20 26.62 -2.39
N PRO A 161 -0.26 27.40 -2.97
CA PRO A 161 -0.42 27.97 -4.33
C PRO A 161 -0.73 26.93 -5.41
N LYS A 162 -1.60 27.28 -6.37
CA LYS A 162 -2.15 26.35 -7.39
C LYS A 162 -1.09 25.60 -8.20
N ASP A 163 0.02 26.26 -8.54
CA ASP A 163 1.16 25.68 -9.25
C ASP A 163 1.79 24.53 -8.45
N LYS A 164 1.91 24.70 -7.13
CA LYS A 164 2.43 23.68 -6.22
C LYS A 164 1.40 22.59 -5.92
N GLN A 165 0.11 22.92 -5.85
CA GLN A 165 -0.97 21.95 -5.58
C GLN A 165 -0.94 20.79 -6.57
N ARG A 166 -0.98 21.10 -7.88
CA ARG A 166 -0.98 20.07 -8.93
C ARG A 166 0.29 19.23 -8.90
N ARG A 167 1.45 19.85 -8.67
CA ARG A 167 2.73 19.13 -8.56
C ARG A 167 2.74 18.15 -7.38
N ILE A 168 2.32 18.61 -6.20
CA ILE A 168 2.25 17.78 -4.99
C ILE A 168 1.26 16.64 -5.15
N ALA A 169 0.06 16.92 -5.68
CA ALA A 169 -0.96 15.89 -5.90
C ALA A 169 -0.52 14.85 -6.93
N ALA A 170 0.14 15.25 -8.03
CA ALA A 170 0.69 14.32 -9.01
C ALA A 170 1.78 13.43 -8.40
N GLU A 171 2.70 14.01 -7.63
CA GLU A 171 3.74 13.27 -6.90
C GLU A 171 3.12 12.26 -5.91
N THR A 172 2.11 12.69 -5.16
CA THR A 172 1.36 11.83 -4.24
C THR A 172 0.74 10.64 -4.96
N LEU A 173 0.07 10.89 -6.09
CA LEU A 173 -0.65 9.87 -6.83
C LEU A 173 0.28 8.86 -7.52
N GLU A 174 1.42 9.34 -8.04
CA GLU A 174 2.39 8.52 -8.79
C GLU A 174 3.34 7.75 -7.87
N ILE A 175 3.68 8.30 -6.69
CA ILE A 175 4.73 7.74 -5.81
C ILE A 175 4.16 7.25 -4.49
N TYR A 176 3.64 8.17 -3.67
CA TYR A 176 3.33 7.88 -2.27
C TYR A 176 2.12 6.96 -2.11
N ALA A 177 1.07 7.15 -2.91
CA ALA A 177 -0.09 6.27 -2.89
C ALA A 177 0.26 4.82 -3.28
N PRO A 178 0.96 4.54 -4.40
CA PRO A 178 1.42 3.18 -4.72
C PRO A 178 2.33 2.57 -3.66
N ILE A 179 3.23 3.35 -3.05
CA ILE A 179 4.09 2.86 -1.95
C ILE A 179 3.25 2.43 -0.74
N ALA A 180 2.30 3.26 -0.30
CA ALA A 180 1.39 2.91 0.79
C ALA A 180 0.57 1.65 0.47
N TYR A 181 0.16 1.45 -0.80
CA TYR A 181 -0.51 0.23 -1.22
C TYR A 181 0.38 -1.02 -1.06
N ARG A 182 1.63 -0.92 -1.51
CA ARG A 182 2.60 -2.03 -1.46
C ARG A 182 2.95 -2.43 -0.03
N LEU A 183 2.96 -1.48 0.90
CA LEU A 183 3.08 -1.76 2.34
C LEU A 183 1.81 -2.30 2.99
N GLY A 184 0.72 -2.47 2.22
CA GLY A 184 -0.56 -2.92 2.76
C GLY A 184 -1.33 -1.84 3.54
N ILE A 185 -0.83 -0.60 3.61
CA ILE A 185 -1.44 0.51 4.37
C ILE A 185 -2.59 1.12 3.55
N ARG A 186 -3.69 0.37 3.44
CA ARG A 186 -4.76 0.67 2.49
C ARG A 186 -5.63 1.85 2.93
N LYS A 187 -5.63 2.21 4.21
CA LYS A 187 -6.26 3.44 4.71
C LYS A 187 -5.58 4.67 4.10
N ILE A 188 -4.26 4.81 4.31
CA ILE A 188 -3.47 5.93 3.79
C ILE A 188 -3.49 5.96 2.27
N ASN A 189 -3.26 4.83 1.60
CA ASN A 189 -3.26 4.82 0.13
C ASN A 189 -4.57 5.36 -0.46
N ARG A 190 -5.74 4.94 0.04
CA ARG A 190 -7.03 5.39 -0.50
C ARG A 190 -7.22 6.88 -0.31
N GLU A 191 -6.89 7.36 0.88
CA GLU A 191 -7.04 8.76 1.21
C GLU A 191 -6.11 9.64 0.37
N LEU A 192 -4.84 9.22 0.17
CA LEU A 192 -3.92 9.90 -0.75
C LEU A 192 -4.42 9.90 -2.20
N GLU A 193 -4.98 8.78 -2.68
CA GLU A 193 -5.56 8.69 -4.03
C GLU A 193 -6.73 9.68 -4.19
N ASP A 194 -7.68 9.68 -3.27
CA ASP A 194 -8.88 10.51 -3.35
C ASP A 194 -8.58 12.00 -3.12
N LEU A 195 -7.66 12.34 -2.20
CA LEU A 195 -7.20 13.73 -1.99
C LEU A 195 -6.43 14.27 -3.20
N SER A 196 -5.73 13.41 -3.95
CA SER A 196 -4.97 13.84 -5.13
C SER A 196 -5.86 14.01 -6.36
N PHE A 197 -6.93 13.20 -6.47
CA PHE A 197 -7.79 13.16 -7.64
C PHE A 197 -8.32 14.53 -8.12
N PRO A 198 -8.91 15.40 -7.28
CA PRO A 198 -9.44 16.69 -7.73
C PRO A 198 -8.37 17.63 -8.28
N TYR A 199 -7.11 17.52 -7.85
CA TYR A 199 -6.02 18.38 -8.29
C TYR A 199 -5.32 17.86 -9.55
N VAL A 200 -5.27 16.53 -9.73
CA VAL A 200 -4.62 15.91 -10.89
C VAL A 200 -5.58 15.83 -12.09
N TYR A 201 -6.83 15.45 -11.85
CA TYR A 201 -7.85 15.23 -12.89
C TYR A 201 -9.19 15.92 -12.54
N PRO A 202 -9.24 17.26 -12.49
CA PRO A 202 -10.41 18.01 -12.00
C PRO A 202 -11.70 17.70 -12.77
N LYS A 203 -11.65 17.65 -14.11
CA LYS A 203 -12.83 17.34 -14.95
C LYS A 203 -13.40 15.95 -14.67
N ALA A 204 -12.52 14.95 -14.60
CA ALA A 204 -12.94 13.58 -14.29
C ALA A 204 -13.49 13.47 -12.86
N TYR A 205 -12.93 14.22 -11.91
CA TYR A 205 -13.44 14.28 -10.55
C TYR A 205 -14.87 14.84 -10.51
N GLU A 206 -15.14 15.93 -11.22
CA GLU A 206 -16.48 16.52 -11.34
C GLU A 206 -17.48 15.54 -11.98
N GLU A 207 -17.11 14.91 -13.09
CA GLU A 207 -17.92 13.91 -13.78
C GLU A 207 -18.28 12.73 -12.87
N MET A 208 -17.28 12.14 -12.19
CA MET A 208 -17.50 11.02 -11.28
C MET A 208 -18.33 11.41 -10.06
N THR A 209 -18.14 12.62 -9.53
CA THR A 209 -18.91 13.11 -8.38
C THR A 209 -20.39 13.30 -8.74
N LYS A 210 -20.67 13.86 -9.92
CA LYS A 210 -22.04 14.01 -10.42
C LYS A 210 -22.71 12.66 -10.62
N ALA A 211 -22.04 11.75 -11.32
CA ALA A 211 -22.58 10.42 -11.60
C ALA A 211 -22.84 9.59 -10.33
N LEU A 212 -22.00 9.77 -9.30
CA LEU A 212 -22.18 9.10 -8.02
C LEU A 212 -23.36 9.68 -7.22
N LYS A 213 -23.54 11.02 -7.21
CA LYS A 213 -24.68 11.69 -6.55
C LYS A 213 -26.02 11.23 -7.11
N GLU A 214 -26.15 11.17 -8.43
CA GLU A 214 -27.38 10.76 -9.12
C GLU A 214 -27.80 9.31 -8.81
N ARG A 215 -26.85 8.46 -8.40
CA ARG A 215 -27.08 7.02 -8.13
C ARG A 215 -27.06 6.67 -6.63
N HIS A 216 -26.89 7.64 -5.73
CA HIS A 216 -26.51 7.37 -4.34
C HIS A 216 -27.69 7.05 -3.41
N GLN A 217 -28.81 7.75 -3.55
CA GLN A 217 -29.85 7.75 -2.52
C GLN A 217 -30.60 6.41 -2.45
N ASP A 218 -31.06 5.89 -3.59
CA ASP A 218 -31.76 4.60 -3.66
C ASP A 218 -30.87 3.39 -3.33
N ARG A 219 -29.56 3.51 -3.57
CA ARG A 219 -28.60 2.42 -3.32
C ARG A 219 -28.28 2.24 -1.84
N ILE A 220 -28.22 3.32 -1.04
CA ILE A 220 -27.88 3.24 0.38
C ILE A 220 -28.96 2.48 1.15
N GLU A 221 -30.24 2.80 0.92
CA GLU A 221 -31.34 2.15 1.62
C GLU A 221 -31.42 0.64 1.28
N SER A 222 -31.23 0.28 0.01
CA SER A 222 -31.17 -1.13 -0.42
C SER A 222 -30.00 -1.88 0.24
N LEU A 223 -28.82 -1.24 0.36
CA LEU A 223 -27.66 -1.82 1.03
C LEU A 223 -27.87 -2.00 2.53
N GLU A 224 -28.50 -1.03 3.20
CA GLU A 224 -28.82 -1.14 4.62
C GLU A 224 -29.78 -2.30 4.85
N LYS A 225 -30.84 -2.42 4.04
CA LYS A 225 -31.77 -3.57 4.08
C LYS A 225 -31.04 -4.89 3.85
N PHE A 226 -30.15 -4.95 2.87
CA PHE A 226 -29.33 -6.13 2.60
C PHE A 226 -28.40 -6.46 3.77
N SER A 227 -27.72 -5.47 4.36
CA SER A 227 -26.83 -5.63 5.51
C SER A 227 -27.56 -6.18 6.74
N HIS A 228 -28.76 -5.66 7.04
CA HIS A 228 -29.58 -6.20 8.13
C HIS A 228 -30.01 -7.64 7.87
N SER A 229 -30.35 -7.97 6.62
CA SER A 229 -30.68 -9.35 6.26
C SER A 229 -29.46 -10.26 6.38
N VAL A 230 -28.27 -9.80 6.02
CA VAL A 230 -27.01 -10.54 6.18
C VAL A 230 -26.76 -10.85 7.65
N ILE A 231 -26.82 -9.87 8.56
CA ILE A 231 -26.66 -10.10 10.00
C ILE A 231 -27.64 -11.16 10.50
N LYS A 232 -28.93 -11.04 10.15
CA LYS A 232 -29.96 -12.01 10.56
C LYS A 232 -29.65 -13.43 10.08
N THR A 233 -29.15 -13.58 8.85
CA THR A 233 -28.73 -14.88 8.32
C THR A 233 -27.53 -15.43 9.09
N LEU A 234 -26.49 -14.62 9.33
CA LEU A 234 -25.29 -15.06 10.07
C LEU A 234 -25.62 -15.50 11.49
N VAL A 235 -26.46 -14.76 12.21
CA VAL A 235 -26.88 -15.10 13.58
C VAL A 235 -27.65 -16.43 13.63
N LYS A 236 -28.53 -16.68 12.64
CA LYS A 236 -29.27 -17.96 12.56
C LYS A 236 -28.35 -19.16 12.36
N GLU A 237 -27.25 -18.97 11.65
CA GLU A 237 -26.22 -19.99 11.41
C GLU A 237 -25.18 -20.08 12.54
N GLY A 238 -25.40 -19.41 13.69
CA GLY A 238 -24.55 -19.49 14.87
C GLY A 238 -23.42 -18.46 14.95
N LEU A 239 -23.30 -17.54 13.97
CA LEU A 239 -22.27 -16.50 13.94
C LEU A 239 -22.76 -15.22 14.63
N THR A 240 -22.93 -15.28 15.96
CA THR A 240 -23.54 -14.21 16.75
C THR A 240 -22.66 -12.98 16.97
N THR A 241 -21.33 -13.13 16.83
CA THR A 241 -20.34 -12.06 17.00
C THR A 241 -20.01 -11.33 15.70
N ALA A 242 -20.56 -11.77 14.57
CA ALA A 242 -20.28 -11.20 13.27
C ALA A 242 -20.70 -9.72 13.18
N LYS A 243 -19.80 -8.87 12.66
CA LYS A 243 -20.06 -7.44 12.42
C LYS A 243 -20.12 -7.17 10.94
N THR A 244 -21.00 -6.25 10.53
CA THR A 244 -21.06 -5.79 9.15
C THR A 244 -20.80 -4.30 9.04
N GLU A 245 -19.99 -3.90 8.07
CA GLU A 245 -19.76 -2.51 7.68
C GLU A 245 -20.11 -2.32 6.21
N TYR A 246 -20.78 -1.22 5.88
CA TYR A 246 -20.89 -0.77 4.49
C TYR A 246 -19.58 -0.10 4.07
N ARG A 247 -19.13 -0.37 2.85
CA ARG A 247 -17.96 0.28 2.25
C ARG A 247 -18.34 0.92 0.94
N VAL A 248 -18.30 2.24 0.91
CA VAL A 248 -18.36 3.02 -0.32
C VAL A 248 -16.98 3.05 -0.96
N LYS A 249 -16.89 2.80 -2.27
CA LYS A 249 -15.61 2.91 -3.00
C LYS A 249 -15.19 4.37 -3.12
N GLY A 250 -13.89 4.63 -2.94
CA GLY A 250 -13.28 5.94 -3.18
C GLY A 250 -13.41 6.38 -4.64
N LEU A 251 -13.53 7.69 -4.87
CA LEU A 251 -13.80 8.28 -6.17
C LEU A 251 -12.71 7.96 -7.20
N TYR A 252 -11.44 7.97 -6.80
CA TYR A 252 -10.35 7.65 -7.73
C TYR A 252 -10.34 6.17 -8.12
N SER A 253 -10.70 5.28 -7.19
CA SER A 253 -10.85 3.85 -7.48
C SER A 253 -12.02 3.57 -8.43
N LEU A 254 -13.11 4.34 -8.32
CA LEU A 254 -14.21 4.31 -9.27
C LEU A 254 -13.76 4.79 -10.65
N TYR A 255 -13.07 5.93 -10.72
CA TYR A 255 -12.52 6.46 -11.97
C TYR A 255 -11.60 5.47 -12.69
N LYS A 256 -10.71 4.78 -11.97
CA LYS A 256 -9.88 3.72 -12.55
C LYS A 256 -10.66 2.54 -13.12
N LYS A 257 -11.86 2.26 -12.60
CA LYS A 257 -12.75 1.23 -13.16
C LYS A 257 -13.52 1.74 -14.36
N TYR A 258 -14.00 2.98 -14.27
CA TYR A 258 -14.64 3.68 -15.37
C TYR A 258 -13.76 3.66 -16.62
N LEU A 259 -12.46 3.95 -16.49
CA LEU A 259 -11.53 3.83 -17.61
C LEU A 259 -11.33 2.39 -18.12
N ARG A 260 -11.32 1.39 -17.23
CA ARG A 260 -11.12 -0.02 -17.62
C ARG A 260 -12.33 -0.65 -18.30
N TYR A 261 -13.54 -0.18 -17.99
CA TYR A 261 -14.78 -0.66 -18.58
C TYR A 261 -15.27 0.26 -19.71
N ASP A 262 -14.34 0.86 -20.44
CA ASP A 262 -14.62 1.70 -21.62
C ASP A 262 -15.63 2.83 -21.34
N LYS A 263 -15.45 3.50 -20.18
CA LYS A 263 -16.27 4.65 -19.77
C LYS A 263 -17.75 4.34 -19.60
N ASP A 264 -18.07 3.09 -19.27
CA ASP A 264 -19.43 2.65 -19.00
C ASP A 264 -19.63 2.40 -17.49
N LEU A 265 -20.39 3.29 -16.85
CA LEU A 265 -20.72 3.19 -15.43
C LEU A 265 -21.71 2.06 -15.12
N GLU A 266 -22.54 1.63 -16.08
CA GLU A 266 -23.49 0.53 -15.85
C GLU A 266 -22.77 -0.80 -15.65
N LYS A 267 -21.60 -0.97 -16.28
CA LYS A 267 -20.74 -2.15 -16.09
C LYS A 267 -20.06 -2.19 -14.72
N ILE A 268 -20.13 -1.11 -13.93
CA ILE A 268 -19.55 -1.03 -12.59
C ILE A 268 -20.63 -1.31 -11.55
N TYR A 269 -20.88 -2.60 -11.36
CA TYR A 269 -21.86 -3.06 -10.38
C TYR A 269 -21.39 -2.93 -8.93
N ASP A 270 -20.08 -2.83 -8.72
CA ASP A 270 -19.47 -3.04 -7.41
C ASP A 270 -19.20 -1.75 -6.63
N VAL A 271 -19.89 -0.63 -6.93
CA VAL A 271 -19.68 0.67 -6.26
C VAL A 271 -19.78 0.55 -4.73
N ASN A 272 -20.66 -0.34 -4.26
CA ASN A 272 -20.90 -0.59 -2.86
C ASN A 272 -20.57 -2.05 -2.50
N ALA A 273 -19.93 -2.23 -1.35
CA ALA A 273 -19.60 -3.54 -0.82
C ALA A 273 -20.03 -3.65 0.64
N ILE A 274 -20.38 -4.84 1.08
CA ILE A 274 -20.55 -5.18 2.49
C ILE A 274 -19.31 -5.90 2.96
N ARG A 275 -18.75 -5.45 4.08
CA ARG A 275 -17.69 -6.14 4.79
C ARG A 275 -18.28 -6.87 5.98
N ILE A 276 -17.95 -8.14 6.13
CA ILE A 276 -18.30 -9.00 7.26
C ILE A 276 -17.01 -9.30 8.02
N MET A 277 -16.96 -8.95 9.30
CA MET A 277 -15.88 -9.31 10.21
C MET A 277 -16.34 -10.41 11.17
N VAL A 278 -15.55 -11.47 11.25
CA VAL A 278 -15.78 -12.64 12.12
C VAL A 278 -14.54 -12.95 12.98
N ASP A 279 -14.63 -13.94 13.87
CA ASP A 279 -13.58 -14.21 14.83
C ASP A 279 -12.50 -15.15 14.30
N SER A 280 -12.88 -16.18 13.53
CA SER A 280 -11.93 -17.17 13.00
C SER A 280 -12.00 -17.35 11.48
N VAL A 281 -10.99 -18.05 10.94
CA VAL A 281 -10.96 -18.42 9.52
C VAL A 281 -12.08 -19.41 9.19
N ALA A 282 -12.40 -20.33 10.11
CA ALA A 282 -13.52 -21.26 9.93
C ALA A 282 -14.85 -20.49 9.78
N ASP A 283 -15.07 -19.48 10.62
CA ASP A 283 -16.24 -18.62 10.56
C ASP A 283 -16.33 -17.86 9.23
N CYS A 284 -15.20 -17.55 8.59
CA CYS A 284 -15.21 -16.91 7.28
C CYS A 284 -15.87 -17.81 6.23
N TYR A 285 -15.52 -19.09 6.20
CA TYR A 285 -16.10 -20.06 5.26
C TYR A 285 -17.53 -20.43 5.64
N GLN A 286 -17.85 -20.52 6.93
CA GLN A 286 -19.23 -20.69 7.39
C GLN A 286 -20.12 -19.52 6.96
N ALA A 287 -19.64 -18.28 7.15
CA ALA A 287 -20.34 -17.09 6.67
C ALA A 287 -20.51 -17.11 5.14
N LEU A 288 -19.49 -17.55 4.38
CA LEU A 288 -19.61 -17.71 2.93
C LEU A 288 -20.74 -18.68 2.55
N GLY A 289 -20.79 -19.84 3.22
CA GLY A 289 -21.85 -20.83 3.04
C GLY A 289 -23.24 -20.28 3.37
N ALA A 290 -23.37 -19.60 4.52
CA ALA A 290 -24.61 -18.95 4.95
C ALA A 290 -25.11 -17.91 3.92
N ILE A 291 -24.19 -17.10 3.39
CA ILE A 291 -24.51 -16.13 2.34
C ILE A 291 -24.97 -16.84 1.06
N HIS A 292 -24.24 -17.85 0.58
CA HIS A 292 -24.60 -18.56 -0.66
C HIS A 292 -25.87 -19.41 -0.54
N GLY A 293 -26.19 -19.89 0.67
CA GLY A 293 -27.45 -20.58 0.94
C GLY A 293 -28.67 -19.67 0.83
N ARG A 294 -28.52 -18.37 1.12
CA ARG A 294 -29.63 -17.40 1.08
C ARG A 294 -29.68 -16.55 -0.20
N TRP A 295 -28.53 -16.25 -0.79
CA TRP A 295 -28.39 -15.43 -1.99
C TRP A 295 -27.54 -16.14 -3.04
N ARG A 296 -28.04 -16.17 -4.28
CA ARG A 296 -27.37 -16.83 -5.39
C ARG A 296 -26.03 -16.12 -5.71
N PRO A 297 -24.89 -16.82 -5.71
CA PRO A 297 -23.62 -16.23 -6.11
C PRO A 297 -23.55 -16.04 -7.63
N LEU A 298 -22.88 -14.97 -8.04
CA LEU A 298 -22.55 -14.71 -9.43
C LEU A 298 -21.34 -15.58 -9.84
N PRO A 299 -21.43 -16.43 -10.89
CA PRO A 299 -20.31 -17.26 -11.32
C PRO A 299 -19.05 -16.45 -11.63
N HIS A 300 -17.88 -17.06 -11.39
CA HIS A 300 -16.55 -16.45 -11.60
C HIS A 300 -16.26 -15.18 -10.77
N ARG A 301 -17.09 -14.87 -9.76
CA ARG A 301 -16.93 -13.70 -8.88
C ARG A 301 -16.67 -14.07 -7.41
N ILE A 302 -16.29 -15.32 -7.16
CA ILE A 302 -15.82 -15.79 -5.86
C ILE A 302 -14.30 -15.78 -5.90
N LYS A 303 -13.67 -15.17 -4.89
CA LYS A 303 -12.20 -15.07 -4.77
C LYS A 303 -11.79 -15.37 -3.34
N ASP A 304 -10.93 -16.36 -3.19
CA ASP A 304 -10.42 -16.77 -1.90
C ASP A 304 -9.00 -16.19 -1.68
N TYR A 305 -8.93 -15.01 -1.09
CA TYR A 305 -7.65 -14.43 -0.68
C TYR A 305 -7.21 -14.88 0.72
N ILE A 306 -7.96 -15.75 1.39
CA ILE A 306 -7.47 -16.38 2.63
C ILE A 306 -6.49 -17.49 2.25
N ALA A 307 -6.91 -18.39 1.36
CA ALA A 307 -6.07 -19.46 0.82
C ALA A 307 -4.96 -18.90 -0.09
N PHE A 308 -5.24 -17.83 -0.84
CA PHE A 308 -4.29 -17.19 -1.74
C PHE A 308 -4.14 -15.69 -1.43
N PRO A 309 -3.41 -15.32 -0.36
CA PRO A 309 -3.20 -13.93 0.02
C PRO A 309 -2.58 -13.10 -1.10
N LYS A 310 -2.92 -11.82 -1.16
CA LYS A 310 -2.21 -10.90 -2.08
C LYS A 310 -0.78 -10.66 -1.60
N PRO A 311 0.15 -10.24 -2.47
CA PRO A 311 1.55 -9.96 -2.10
C PRO A 311 1.74 -8.89 -1.03
N ASN A 312 0.78 -7.97 -0.89
CA ASN A 312 0.76 -6.99 0.20
C ASN A 312 0.16 -7.54 1.51
N GLY A 313 0.01 -8.87 1.61
CA GLY A 313 -0.56 -9.62 2.73
C GLY A 313 -2.08 -9.54 2.85
N TYR A 314 -2.79 -8.91 1.91
CA TYR A 314 -4.24 -8.77 2.02
C TYR A 314 -4.95 -10.12 1.97
N GLN A 315 -5.80 -10.39 2.97
CA GLN A 315 -6.63 -11.58 3.09
C GLN A 315 -8.11 -11.22 3.27
N ALA A 316 -8.97 -11.98 2.58
CA ALA A 316 -10.44 -11.97 2.69
C ALA A 316 -11.04 -13.00 1.70
N LEU A 317 -12.26 -13.46 1.96
CA LEU A 317 -13.12 -14.05 0.94
C LEU A 317 -13.92 -12.95 0.27
N HIS A 318 -13.93 -12.90 -1.05
CA HIS A 318 -14.79 -12.01 -1.82
C HIS A 318 -15.82 -12.84 -2.58
N THR A 319 -17.07 -12.44 -2.53
CA THR A 319 -18.13 -13.01 -3.37
C THR A 319 -19.04 -11.91 -3.88
N THR A 320 -19.63 -12.07 -5.06
CA THR A 320 -20.70 -11.19 -5.55
C THR A 320 -21.99 -11.98 -5.58
N VAL A 321 -23.07 -11.45 -5.02
CA VAL A 321 -24.37 -12.14 -4.92
C VAL A 321 -25.50 -11.28 -5.46
N PHE A 322 -26.56 -11.93 -5.95
CA PHE A 322 -27.81 -11.27 -6.35
C PHE A 322 -28.68 -11.00 -5.11
N VAL A 323 -29.15 -9.76 -4.96
CA VAL A 323 -29.92 -9.34 -3.77
C VAL A 323 -31.44 -9.52 -3.96
N GLY A 324 -31.90 -9.69 -5.20
CA GLY A 324 -33.28 -10.03 -5.56
C GLY A 324 -34.07 -8.92 -6.27
N ASP A 325 -33.59 -7.69 -6.21
CA ASP A 325 -34.11 -6.48 -6.88
C ASP A 325 -33.45 -6.24 -8.26
N GLY A 326 -32.77 -7.26 -8.81
CA GLY A 326 -31.94 -7.13 -10.00
C GLY A 326 -30.53 -6.58 -9.74
N ASN A 327 -30.24 -6.07 -8.53
CA ASN A 327 -28.92 -5.60 -8.16
C ASN A 327 -28.02 -6.75 -7.68
N ILE A 328 -26.72 -6.51 -7.81
CA ILE A 328 -25.68 -7.37 -7.24
C ILE A 328 -24.86 -6.59 -6.21
N VAL A 329 -24.39 -7.29 -5.18
CA VAL A 329 -23.55 -6.70 -4.13
C VAL A 329 -22.30 -7.53 -3.91
N GLU A 330 -21.16 -6.85 -3.79
CA GLU A 330 -19.89 -7.45 -3.41
C GLU A 330 -19.85 -7.62 -1.88
N VAL A 331 -19.67 -8.86 -1.41
CA VAL A 331 -19.52 -9.20 0.00
C VAL A 331 -18.07 -9.61 0.26
N GLN A 332 -17.46 -9.03 1.28
CA GLN A 332 -16.09 -9.27 1.70
C GLN A 332 -16.07 -9.83 3.12
N ILE A 333 -15.62 -11.07 3.30
CA ILE A 333 -15.61 -11.76 4.60
C ILE A 333 -14.17 -11.89 5.07
N LYS A 334 -13.88 -11.55 6.32
CA LYS A 334 -12.54 -11.60 6.90
C LYS A 334 -12.59 -11.69 8.42
N THR A 335 -11.49 -12.10 9.05
CA THR A 335 -11.40 -12.01 10.52
C THR A 335 -11.16 -10.57 10.98
N HIS A 336 -11.39 -10.29 12.26
CA HIS A 336 -11.01 -9.01 12.89
C HIS A 336 -9.51 -8.69 12.70
N GLU A 337 -8.64 -9.70 12.78
CA GLU A 337 -7.20 -9.57 12.55
C GLU A 337 -6.88 -9.24 11.09
N MET A 338 -7.43 -10.01 10.15
CA MET A 338 -7.28 -9.75 8.70
C MET A 338 -7.82 -8.37 8.33
N TYR A 339 -8.86 -7.90 9.00
CA TYR A 339 -9.38 -6.55 8.83
C TYR A 339 -8.34 -5.50 9.25
N ARG A 340 -7.84 -5.57 10.48
CA ARG A 340 -6.80 -4.66 10.98
C ARG A 340 -5.58 -4.66 10.07
N TYR A 341 -5.08 -5.83 9.69
CA TYR A 341 -3.97 -5.95 8.75
C TYR A 341 -4.29 -5.30 7.40
N SER A 342 -5.49 -5.49 6.85
CA SER A 342 -5.86 -4.91 5.56
C SER A 342 -5.97 -3.39 5.54
N GLU A 343 -6.12 -2.76 6.70
CA GLU A 343 -6.20 -1.30 6.84
C GLU A 343 -4.83 -0.68 7.14
N TYR A 344 -4.01 -1.36 7.96
CA TYR A 344 -2.77 -0.83 8.54
C TYR A 344 -1.48 -1.50 8.02
N GLY A 345 -1.56 -2.63 7.32
CA GLY A 345 -0.44 -3.27 6.63
C GLY A 345 0.75 -3.62 7.53
N VAL A 346 1.97 -3.35 7.05
CA VAL A 346 3.22 -3.58 7.81
C VAL A 346 3.21 -2.86 9.17
N ALA A 347 2.48 -1.75 9.32
CA ALA A 347 2.39 -1.03 10.59
C ALA A 347 1.75 -1.88 11.70
N SER A 348 0.80 -2.78 11.37
CA SER A 348 0.19 -3.65 12.38
C SER A 348 1.12 -4.75 12.90
N HIS A 349 2.19 -5.10 12.17
CA HIS A 349 3.16 -6.11 12.63
C HIS A 349 4.24 -5.53 13.55
N LEU A 350 4.58 -4.24 13.42
CA LEU A 350 5.55 -3.58 14.30
C LEU A 350 5.05 -3.52 15.76
N LEU A 351 3.73 -3.40 15.96
CA LEU A 351 3.05 -3.53 17.25
C LEU A 351 3.24 -4.91 17.89
N TYR A 352 3.07 -5.97 17.10
CA TYR A 352 3.01 -7.35 17.62
C TYR A 352 4.37 -7.86 18.11
N LYS A 353 5.48 -7.21 17.73
CA LYS A 353 6.81 -7.54 18.25
C LYS A 353 7.10 -6.93 19.63
N ALA A 354 6.35 -5.90 20.05
CA ALA A 354 6.49 -5.29 21.37
C ALA A 354 5.86 -6.16 22.48
N ASP A 355 4.86 -6.98 22.13
CA ASP A 355 4.18 -7.90 23.05
C ASP A 355 4.65 -9.36 22.79
N LYS A 356 5.18 -10.02 23.81
CA LYS A 356 5.99 -11.26 23.70
C LYS A 356 5.23 -12.51 23.17
N GLN A 357 6.04 -13.43 22.62
CA GLN A 357 5.80 -14.88 22.36
C GLN A 357 4.72 -15.26 21.32
N GLY A 358 5.05 -15.16 20.02
CA GLY A 358 4.19 -15.64 18.93
C GLY A 358 4.98 -16.36 17.83
N LYS A 359 5.52 -17.54 18.12
CA LYS A 359 6.28 -18.41 17.18
C LYS A 359 5.52 -18.84 15.91
N LYS A 360 4.25 -18.44 15.72
CA LYS A 360 3.37 -18.92 14.62
C LYS A 360 3.18 -17.95 13.45
N ILE A 361 3.50 -16.65 13.59
CA ILE A 361 3.33 -15.66 12.49
C ILE A 361 4.54 -15.63 11.55
N LEU A 362 5.65 -16.29 11.92
CA LEU A 362 6.84 -16.39 11.07
C LEU A 362 6.67 -17.38 9.90
N ASP A 363 5.81 -18.40 10.04
CA ASP A 363 5.74 -19.52 9.08
C ASP A 363 5.23 -19.12 7.69
N TRP A 364 4.33 -18.14 7.58
CA TRP A 364 3.80 -17.72 6.26
C TRP A 364 4.73 -16.76 5.51
N ILE A 365 5.56 -15.99 6.21
CA ILE A 365 6.62 -15.18 5.58
C ILE A 365 7.72 -16.09 5.00
N TYR A 366 8.01 -17.22 5.66
CA TYR A 366 8.91 -18.24 5.11
C TYR A 366 8.33 -18.98 3.90
N ALA A 367 7.00 -19.07 3.77
CA ALA A 367 6.35 -19.69 2.60
C ALA A 367 6.51 -18.87 1.30
N LEU A 368 6.88 -17.59 1.40
CA LEU A 368 7.15 -16.73 0.23
C LEU A 368 8.54 -16.96 -0.40
N LEU A 369 9.36 -17.87 0.15
CA LEU A 369 10.78 -18.05 -0.23
C LEU A 369 11.18 -19.55 -0.27
N PRO A 370 11.15 -20.23 -1.43
CA PRO A 370 11.36 -21.68 -1.51
C PRO A 370 12.79 -22.19 -1.25
N LYS A 371 13.74 -21.38 -0.77
CA LYS A 371 15.17 -21.76 -0.69
C LYS A 371 15.92 -21.34 0.58
N LEU A 372 15.32 -21.45 1.76
CA LEU A 372 16.09 -21.45 3.01
C LEU A 372 15.56 -22.49 4.00
N ARG A 373 16.06 -23.72 3.85
CA ARG A 373 16.11 -24.71 4.93
C ARG A 373 17.57 -25.14 5.09
N ARG A 374 18.04 -25.14 6.35
CA ARG A 374 19.41 -25.42 6.88
C ARG A 374 20.21 -24.13 7.12
N THR A 375 20.84 -23.86 8.25
CA THR A 375 21.10 -24.56 9.54
C THR A 375 21.75 -23.52 10.48
N GLY A 376 21.48 -23.56 11.80
CA GLY A 376 22.44 -23.11 12.83
C GLY A 376 22.19 -21.77 13.57
N ASN A 377 21.92 -21.90 14.88
CA ASN A 377 22.10 -21.04 16.07
C ASN A 377 21.77 -19.52 16.14
N PRO A 378 21.34 -19.02 17.32
CA PRO A 378 20.67 -17.74 17.49
C PRO A 378 21.52 -16.72 18.27
N SER A 379 22.19 -15.80 17.55
CA SER A 379 22.70 -14.55 18.14
C SER A 379 23.06 -13.56 17.03
N ALA A 380 22.09 -12.75 16.60
CA ALA A 380 22.33 -11.45 15.96
C ALA A 380 20.98 -10.81 15.60
N LEU A 381 20.75 -9.61 16.13
CA LEU A 381 19.83 -8.63 15.57
C LEU A 381 20.36 -8.25 14.16
N GLN A 382 19.73 -8.69 13.07
CA GLN A 382 19.94 -8.13 11.72
C GLN A 382 18.95 -8.67 10.66
N GLU A 383 18.60 -7.79 9.70
CA GLU A 383 17.95 -8.00 8.37
C GLU A 383 16.43 -8.28 8.23
N LYS A 384 15.65 -8.51 9.28
CA LYS A 384 14.38 -9.26 9.10
C LYS A 384 13.06 -8.49 8.85
N ASP A 385 13.03 -7.16 8.94
CA ASP A 385 11.75 -6.40 8.91
C ASP A 385 11.53 -5.53 7.67
N VAL A 386 12.53 -5.44 6.80
CA VAL A 386 12.43 -4.70 5.54
C VAL A 386 11.98 -5.67 4.44
N PRO A 387 10.83 -5.45 3.79
CA PRO A 387 10.43 -6.24 2.63
C PRO A 387 11.57 -6.34 1.61
N LYS A 388 11.92 -7.56 1.17
CA LYS A 388 13.07 -7.83 0.28
C LYS A 388 13.13 -6.94 -0.96
N TRP A 389 11.97 -6.58 -1.50
CA TRP A 389 11.87 -5.70 -2.66
C TRP A 389 12.44 -4.30 -2.39
N ILE A 390 12.35 -3.78 -1.15
CA ILE A 390 12.93 -2.50 -0.74
C ILE A 390 14.46 -2.61 -0.81
N SER A 391 15.01 -3.67 -0.23
CA SER A 391 16.46 -3.93 -0.23
C SER A 391 17.00 -4.15 -1.65
N GLU A 392 16.25 -4.81 -2.53
CA GLU A 392 16.61 -4.97 -3.95
C GLU A 392 16.63 -3.64 -4.72
N LEU A 393 15.68 -2.73 -4.46
CA LEU A 393 15.67 -1.40 -5.06
C LEU A 393 16.77 -0.50 -4.50
N ALA A 394 17.04 -0.59 -3.20
CA ALA A 394 18.10 0.18 -2.52
C ALA A 394 19.50 -0.26 -2.94
N SER A 395 19.72 -1.56 -3.18
CA SER A 395 21.01 -2.14 -3.59
C SER A 395 21.38 -1.87 -5.06
N TYR A 396 20.50 -1.24 -5.85
CA TYR A 396 20.80 -0.89 -7.24
C TYR A 396 21.90 0.18 -7.33
N ARG A 397 23.12 -0.24 -7.69
CA ARG A 397 24.31 0.60 -7.88
C ARG A 397 24.69 0.77 -9.36
N GLY A 398 23.73 1.16 -10.21
CA GLY A 398 24.03 1.51 -11.61
C GLY A 398 24.76 2.86 -11.72
N PRO A 399 25.69 3.07 -12.68
CA PRO A 399 26.38 4.35 -12.86
C PRO A 399 25.40 5.50 -13.14
N ALA A 400 25.71 6.70 -12.62
CA ALA A 400 24.85 7.90 -12.69
C ALA A 400 24.38 8.28 -14.11
N LYS A 401 25.11 7.88 -15.16
CA LYS A 401 24.73 8.08 -16.57
C LYS A 401 23.55 7.23 -17.05
N ASN A 402 23.13 6.20 -16.30
CA ASN A 402 22.01 5.31 -16.65
C ASN A 402 20.76 5.50 -15.77
N GLN A 403 20.59 6.66 -15.11
CA GLN A 403 19.41 6.97 -14.29
C GLN A 403 18.08 6.94 -15.06
N ARG A 404 18.08 7.27 -16.36
CA ARG A 404 16.89 7.15 -17.21
C ARG A 404 16.39 5.71 -17.34
N LEU A 405 17.31 4.74 -17.39
CA LEU A 405 16.99 3.31 -17.42
C LEU A 405 16.40 2.81 -16.11
N PHE A 406 16.74 3.41 -14.96
CA PHE A 406 16.14 3.07 -13.67
C PHE A 406 14.62 3.36 -13.67
N ARG A 407 14.21 4.53 -14.20
CA ARG A 407 12.79 4.91 -14.30
C ARG A 407 12.01 4.10 -15.34
N GLU A 408 12.56 3.98 -16.56
CA GLU A 408 11.91 3.27 -17.66
C GLU A 408 11.74 1.77 -17.38
N ARG A 409 12.55 1.18 -16.49
CA ARG A 409 12.59 -0.28 -16.28
C ARG A 409 12.12 -0.74 -14.91
N LEU A 410 12.63 -0.17 -13.81
CA LEU A 410 12.29 -0.65 -12.46
C LEU A 410 11.18 0.19 -11.81
N ALA A 411 11.21 1.52 -11.96
CA ALA A 411 10.17 2.37 -11.39
C ALA A 411 8.83 2.19 -12.11
N SER A 412 8.81 2.05 -13.45
CA SER A 412 7.56 1.78 -14.17
C SER A 412 6.95 0.44 -13.77
N ASP A 413 7.72 -0.66 -13.76
CA ASP A 413 7.28 -1.96 -13.24
C ASP A 413 6.82 -1.88 -11.77
N PHE A 414 7.38 -0.95 -11.00
CA PHE A 414 7.06 -0.74 -9.59
C PHE A 414 5.76 0.06 -9.36
N PHE A 415 5.56 1.14 -10.10
CA PHE A 415 4.40 2.03 -9.93
C PHE A 415 3.18 1.58 -10.73
N ASN A 416 3.35 0.67 -11.69
CA ASN A 416 2.23 0.05 -12.39
C ASN A 416 1.41 -0.84 -11.44
N TYR A 417 0.09 -0.79 -11.58
CA TYR A 417 -0.81 -1.73 -10.90
C TYR A 417 -0.43 -3.17 -11.27
N ARG A 418 -0.48 -4.09 -10.31
CA ARG A 418 -0.07 -5.48 -10.53
C ARG A 418 -1.25 -6.43 -10.66
N ILE A 419 -1.04 -7.49 -11.42
CA ILE A 419 -1.91 -8.65 -11.60
C ILE A 419 -1.26 -9.85 -10.89
N PHE A 420 -2.10 -10.75 -10.36
CA PHE A 420 -1.65 -11.97 -9.70
C PHE A 420 -2.09 -13.15 -10.55
N VAL A 421 -1.12 -13.96 -10.92
CA VAL A 421 -1.30 -15.13 -11.77
C VAL A 421 -0.75 -16.35 -11.06
N PHE A 422 -1.34 -17.50 -11.34
CA PHE A 422 -1.13 -18.72 -10.58
C PHE A 422 -0.34 -19.73 -11.41
N SER A 423 0.60 -20.43 -10.78
CA SER A 423 1.14 -21.66 -11.33
C SER A 423 0.09 -22.77 -11.23
N PRO A 424 0.18 -23.86 -12.01
CA PRO A 424 -0.71 -25.02 -11.86
C PRO A 424 -0.57 -25.71 -10.50
N LYS A 425 0.53 -25.46 -9.79
CA LYS A 425 0.78 -25.98 -8.43
C LYS A 425 0.15 -25.09 -7.35
N GLY A 426 -0.40 -23.93 -7.73
CA GLY A 426 -1.02 -22.97 -6.81
C GLY A 426 -0.09 -21.86 -6.34
N ASP A 427 1.14 -21.76 -6.86
CA ASP A 427 2.05 -20.67 -6.50
C ASP A 427 1.54 -19.35 -7.09
N VAL A 428 1.51 -18.29 -6.27
CA VAL A 428 1.09 -16.96 -6.72
C VAL A 428 2.30 -16.18 -7.21
N VAL A 429 2.22 -15.69 -8.44
CA VAL A 429 3.23 -14.87 -9.07
C VAL A 429 2.68 -13.47 -9.29
N ASP A 430 3.44 -12.48 -8.82
CA ASP A 430 3.09 -11.07 -8.92
C ASP A 430 3.74 -10.44 -10.16
N LEU A 431 2.93 -9.91 -11.09
CA LEU A 431 3.39 -9.29 -12.33
C LEU A 431 2.76 -7.90 -12.55
N PRO A 432 3.42 -6.95 -13.22
CA PRO A 432 2.78 -5.71 -13.65
C PRO A 432 1.56 -5.98 -14.57
N ILE A 433 0.54 -5.13 -14.53
CA ILE A 433 -0.55 -5.16 -15.52
C ILE A 433 0.02 -5.03 -16.94
N GLY A 434 -0.59 -5.71 -17.92
CA GLY A 434 -0.04 -5.84 -19.26
C GLY A 434 0.95 -7.01 -19.43
N SER A 435 1.39 -7.66 -18.35
CA SER A 435 2.38 -8.74 -18.45
C SER A 435 1.88 -9.93 -19.25
N THR A 436 2.82 -10.63 -19.87
CA THR A 436 2.56 -11.75 -20.78
C THR A 436 3.03 -13.08 -20.19
N PRO A 437 2.67 -14.24 -20.79
CA PRO A 437 3.24 -15.53 -20.43
C PRO A 437 4.77 -15.57 -20.38
N ILE A 438 5.45 -14.77 -21.22
CA ILE A 438 6.92 -14.66 -21.20
C ILE A 438 7.40 -14.03 -19.89
N ASP A 439 6.74 -12.96 -19.45
CA ASP A 439 7.04 -12.29 -18.18
C ASP A 439 6.83 -13.24 -17.00
N PHE A 440 5.75 -14.04 -17.04
CA PHE A 440 5.48 -15.08 -16.05
C PHE A 440 6.58 -16.15 -16.02
N ALA A 441 6.99 -16.68 -17.17
CA ALA A 441 8.04 -17.71 -17.25
C ALA A 441 9.36 -17.22 -16.61
N TYR A 442 9.80 -16.02 -16.97
CA TYR A 442 11.03 -15.42 -16.41
C TYR A 442 10.91 -15.04 -14.93
N SER A 443 9.72 -14.75 -14.44
CA SER A 443 9.49 -14.47 -13.01
C SER A 443 9.56 -15.73 -12.14
N ILE A 444 9.24 -16.92 -12.69
CA ILE A 444 9.41 -18.20 -11.99
C ILE A 444 10.89 -18.56 -11.95
N HIS A 445 11.53 -18.64 -13.12
CA HIS A 445 12.94 -18.98 -13.22
C HIS A 445 13.48 -18.64 -14.62
N SER A 446 14.72 -18.13 -14.71
CA SER A 446 15.32 -17.82 -16.02
C SER A 446 15.37 -19.03 -16.94
N ASN A 447 15.74 -20.21 -16.42
CA ASN A 447 15.76 -21.46 -17.18
C ASN A 447 14.40 -21.83 -17.81
N ILE A 448 13.28 -21.54 -17.13
CA ILE A 448 11.94 -21.80 -17.66
C ILE A 448 11.62 -20.79 -18.76
N GLY A 449 11.98 -19.52 -18.55
CA GLY A 449 11.87 -18.49 -19.58
C GLY A 449 12.69 -18.82 -20.83
N ASP A 450 13.96 -19.18 -20.66
CA ASP A 450 14.90 -19.44 -21.76
C ASP A 450 14.47 -20.64 -22.62
N HIS A 451 13.88 -21.66 -22.00
CA HIS A 451 13.46 -22.90 -22.66
C HIS A 451 11.95 -22.97 -22.98
N MET A 452 11.23 -21.85 -22.92
CA MET A 452 9.79 -21.82 -23.20
C MET A 452 9.49 -22.02 -24.70
N THR A 453 8.51 -22.86 -25.01
CA THR A 453 7.98 -23.06 -26.38
C THR A 453 6.55 -22.55 -26.54
N GLY A 454 5.78 -22.50 -25.46
CA GLY A 454 4.38 -22.09 -25.50
C GLY A 454 3.80 -21.91 -24.11
N ALA A 455 2.55 -21.45 -24.04
CA ALA A 455 1.85 -21.26 -22.78
C ALA A 455 0.38 -21.67 -22.89
N LYS A 456 -0.16 -22.20 -21.79
CA LYS A 456 -1.60 -22.35 -21.58
C LYS A 456 -2.06 -21.43 -20.47
N VAL A 457 -3.17 -20.73 -20.68
CA VAL A 457 -3.82 -19.90 -19.67
C VAL A 457 -5.21 -20.46 -19.42
N ASN A 458 -5.51 -20.78 -18.15
CA ASN A 458 -6.77 -21.42 -17.73
C ASN A 458 -7.09 -22.69 -18.55
N GLY A 459 -6.05 -23.49 -18.83
CA GLY A 459 -6.14 -24.74 -19.59
C GLY A 459 -6.18 -24.60 -21.12
N LYS A 460 -6.27 -23.38 -21.67
CA LYS A 460 -6.32 -23.13 -23.13
C LYS A 460 -4.97 -22.66 -23.65
N LEU A 461 -4.56 -23.12 -24.83
CA LEU A 461 -3.36 -22.60 -25.51
C LEU A 461 -3.58 -21.14 -25.92
N VAL A 462 -2.59 -20.29 -25.64
CA VAL A 462 -2.63 -18.86 -25.96
C VAL A 462 -1.36 -18.41 -26.65
N ALA A 463 -1.41 -17.28 -27.34
CA ALA A 463 -0.24 -16.63 -27.90
C ALA A 463 0.64 -16.08 -26.76
N LEU A 464 1.97 -16.06 -26.97
CA LEU A 464 2.93 -15.61 -25.96
C LEU A 464 2.86 -14.12 -25.63
N ASP A 465 2.20 -13.31 -26.46
CA ASP A 465 1.95 -11.88 -26.27
C ASP A 465 0.59 -11.58 -25.63
N THR A 466 -0.20 -12.60 -25.30
CA THR A 466 -1.50 -12.45 -24.63
C THR A 466 -1.31 -11.77 -23.28
N GLU A 467 -2.09 -10.71 -23.01
CA GLU A 467 -2.10 -10.06 -21.70
C GLU A 467 -2.72 -10.98 -20.64
N LEU A 468 -1.98 -11.16 -19.54
CA LEU A 468 -2.43 -11.92 -18.38
C LEU A 468 -3.37 -11.08 -17.50
N HIS A 469 -4.32 -11.77 -16.87
CA HIS A 469 -5.29 -11.16 -15.98
C HIS A 469 -5.20 -11.75 -14.57
N ASN A 470 -5.74 -10.99 -13.62
CA ASN A 470 -5.72 -11.35 -12.22
C ASN A 470 -6.60 -12.60 -11.98
N GLY A 471 -6.02 -13.70 -11.50
CA GLY A 471 -6.72 -14.99 -11.37
C GLY A 471 -6.31 -16.04 -12.39
N ASP A 472 -5.57 -15.67 -13.44
CA ASP A 472 -5.21 -16.62 -14.50
C ASP A 472 -4.25 -17.68 -14.00
N ILE A 473 -4.53 -18.95 -14.33
CA ILE A 473 -3.62 -20.08 -14.11
C ILE A 473 -2.78 -20.25 -15.37
N VAL A 474 -1.47 -20.02 -15.26
CA VAL A 474 -0.54 -20.02 -16.37
C VAL A 474 0.36 -21.26 -16.28
N PHE A 475 0.33 -22.07 -17.33
CA PHE A 475 1.21 -23.22 -17.53
C PHE A 475 2.19 -22.92 -18.67
N ILE A 476 3.49 -22.97 -18.37
CA ILE A 476 4.54 -22.78 -19.37
C ILE A 476 4.98 -24.14 -19.89
N MET A 477 4.99 -24.28 -21.21
CA MET A 477 5.53 -25.44 -21.91
C MET A 477 7.00 -25.17 -22.21
N THR A 478 7.88 -26.10 -21.84
CA THR A 478 9.34 -25.97 -22.04
C THR A 478 9.92 -27.11 -22.87
N SER A 479 11.02 -26.84 -23.57
CA SER A 479 11.83 -27.85 -24.28
C SER A 479 13.31 -27.51 -24.17
N GLU A 480 14.18 -28.52 -24.02
CA GLU A 480 15.63 -28.33 -23.91
C GLU A 480 16.27 -27.67 -25.14
N THR A 481 15.63 -27.78 -26.30
CA THR A 481 16.12 -27.16 -27.56
C THR A 481 15.61 -25.74 -27.78
N ALA A 482 14.64 -25.30 -26.97
CA ALA A 482 14.04 -23.99 -27.12
C ALA A 482 15.00 -22.89 -26.66
N LYS A 483 15.00 -21.80 -27.40
CA LYS A 483 15.84 -20.63 -27.14
C LYS A 483 15.03 -19.35 -27.31
N PRO A 484 15.30 -18.31 -26.52
CA PRO A 484 14.63 -17.03 -26.69
C PRO A 484 15.01 -16.39 -28.03
N ASN A 485 14.08 -15.65 -28.64
CA ASN A 485 14.31 -14.94 -29.90
C ASN A 485 14.09 -13.43 -29.74
N ARG A 486 14.46 -12.65 -30.77
CA ARG A 486 14.35 -11.18 -30.70
C ARG A 486 12.91 -10.68 -30.56
N LYS A 487 11.92 -11.36 -31.15
CA LYS A 487 10.50 -10.94 -31.08
C LYS A 487 9.98 -10.95 -29.64
N TRP A 488 10.54 -11.79 -28.77
CA TRP A 488 10.15 -11.82 -27.36
C TRP A 488 10.46 -10.52 -26.62
N LEU A 489 11.42 -9.70 -27.08
CA LEU A 489 11.71 -8.40 -26.49
C LEU A 489 10.57 -7.39 -26.67
N ASP A 490 9.78 -7.54 -27.73
CA ASP A 490 8.64 -6.67 -28.04
C ASP A 490 7.36 -7.15 -27.32
N MET A 491 7.26 -8.46 -27.10
CA MET A 491 6.14 -9.10 -26.41
C MET A 491 6.24 -8.93 -24.88
N THR A 492 7.45 -9.01 -24.31
CA THR A 492 7.64 -8.86 -22.85
C THR A 492 7.43 -7.45 -22.36
N LYS A 493 6.72 -7.31 -21.24
CA LYS A 493 6.51 -6.02 -20.59
C LYS A 493 7.52 -5.75 -19.48
N THR A 494 7.94 -6.77 -18.74
CA THR A 494 8.81 -6.59 -17.58
C THR A 494 10.26 -6.33 -17.98
N SER A 495 10.91 -5.47 -17.21
CA SER A 495 12.33 -5.17 -17.37
C SER A 495 13.23 -6.35 -17.04
N MET A 496 12.84 -7.17 -16.07
CA MET A 496 13.57 -8.37 -15.66
C MET A 496 13.63 -9.38 -16.80
N ALA A 497 12.50 -9.74 -17.39
CA ALA A 497 12.46 -10.68 -18.52
C ALA A 497 13.28 -10.15 -19.71
N ARG A 498 13.09 -8.88 -20.08
CA ARG A 498 13.88 -8.24 -21.15
C ARG A 498 15.39 -8.28 -20.92
N ARG A 499 15.84 -8.15 -19.65
CA ARG A 499 17.26 -8.26 -19.30
C ARG A 499 17.79 -9.68 -19.50
N HIS A 500 17.05 -10.69 -19.05
CA HIS A 500 17.43 -12.09 -19.21
C HIS A 500 17.48 -12.48 -20.70
N ILE A 501 16.43 -12.14 -21.46
CA ILE A 501 16.37 -12.39 -22.91
C ILE A 501 17.57 -11.76 -23.62
N ARG A 502 17.91 -10.49 -23.34
CA ARG A 502 19.07 -9.84 -23.97
C ARG A 502 20.38 -10.53 -23.65
N ARG A 503 20.57 -10.93 -22.38
CA ARG A 503 21.79 -11.63 -21.95
C ARG A 503 21.95 -12.94 -22.71
N GLU A 504 20.87 -13.70 -22.85
CA GLU A 504 20.91 -15.00 -23.51
C GLU A 504 21.10 -14.87 -25.02
N LEU A 505 20.46 -13.88 -25.66
CA LEU A 505 20.68 -13.57 -27.08
C LEU A 505 22.13 -13.17 -27.40
N ILE A 506 22.83 -12.51 -26.46
CA ILE A 506 24.24 -12.16 -26.62
C ILE A 506 25.10 -13.44 -26.57
N LYS A 507 24.88 -14.30 -25.57
CA LYS A 507 25.61 -15.57 -25.47
C LYS A 507 25.43 -16.45 -26.71
N LEU A 508 24.20 -16.52 -27.24
CA LEU A 508 23.90 -17.30 -28.43
C LEU A 508 24.67 -16.78 -29.65
N ARG A 509 24.76 -15.47 -29.82
CA ARG A 509 25.57 -14.85 -30.89
C ARG A 509 27.06 -15.09 -30.70
N GLU A 510 27.55 -15.07 -29.46
CA GLU A 510 28.97 -15.37 -29.16
C GLU A 510 29.30 -16.84 -29.44
N SER A 511 28.38 -17.77 -29.14
CA SER A 511 28.53 -19.19 -29.45
C SER A 511 28.35 -19.55 -30.93
N GLU A 512 27.68 -18.71 -31.72
CA GLU A 512 27.55 -18.87 -33.17
C GLU A 512 28.76 -18.29 -33.93
N ASN A 513 29.50 -17.38 -33.30
CA ASN A 513 30.69 -16.73 -33.86
C ASN A 513 32.02 -17.36 -33.38
N SER A 514 31.95 -18.36 -32.50
CA SER A 514 33.09 -19.16 -32.02
C SER A 514 33.00 -20.55 -32.63
#